data_AF-A0A1B3XJL6-F1
#
_entry.id   AF-A0A1B3XJL6-F1
#
_cell.length_a   1.000
_cell.length_b   1.000
_cell.length_c   1.000
_cell.angle_alpha   90.00
_cell.angle_beta   90.00
_cell.angle_gamma   90.00
#
_symmetry.space_group_name_H-M   'P 1'
#
loop_
_entity.id
_entity.type
_entity.pdbx_description
1 polymer ?
#
loop_
_entity_poly.entity_id
_entity_poly.type
_entity_poly.pdbx_seq_one_letter_code
_entity_poly.pdbx_strand_id
1 'polypeptide(L)'
;MDENEIRIFRPVFVYANLEKKKRLVRGVTEDRDRLIIELKNYSNALSPFLINVLKSNIDQWNIEIYDWQEEINKIEEVRSGSNHSLFVDDE
;
A
#
# COMPACT_ATOMS: atom_id res chain seq x y z
N MET A 1 11.59 -38.63 -8.06
CA MET A 1 10.94 -37.33 -8.32
C MET A 1 11.24 -36.51 -7.09
N ASP A 2 12.16 -35.55 -7.20
CA ASP A 2 12.64 -34.76 -6.07
C ASP A 2 11.59 -33.72 -5.68
N GLU A 3 11.24 -33.69 -4.39
CA GLU A 3 10.34 -32.70 -3.76
C GLU A 3 10.92 -31.26 -3.76
N ASN A 4 12.08 -31.06 -4.37
CA ASN A 4 12.73 -29.75 -4.54
C ASN A 4 12.21 -28.93 -5.74
N GLU A 5 11.24 -29.44 -6.50
CA GLU A 5 10.52 -28.65 -7.52
C GLU A 5 9.43 -27.73 -6.93
N ILE A 6 9.42 -27.52 -5.61
CA ILE A 6 8.51 -26.57 -4.97
C ILE A 6 9.00 -25.14 -5.26
N ARG A 7 8.47 -24.61 -6.37
CA ARG A 7 8.08 -23.21 -6.53
C ARG A 7 9.20 -22.17 -6.56
N ILE A 8 10.16 -22.33 -7.48
CA ILE A 8 10.82 -21.16 -8.10
C ILE A 8 9.84 -20.54 -9.13
N PHE A 9 8.61 -20.27 -8.70
CA PHE A 9 7.56 -19.68 -9.53
C PHE A 9 7.65 -18.16 -9.42
N ARG A 10 8.65 -17.65 -10.14
CA ARG A 10 8.75 -16.33 -10.79
C ARG A 10 8.56 -15.07 -9.93
N PRO A 11 9.67 -14.48 -9.46
CA PRO A 11 9.73 -13.13 -8.86
C PRO A 11 9.05 -12.03 -9.70
N VAL A 12 9.01 -12.18 -11.03
CA VAL A 12 8.43 -11.21 -11.98
C VAL A 12 6.94 -10.91 -11.74
N PHE A 13 6.14 -11.88 -11.28
CA PHE A 13 4.71 -11.67 -10.99
C PHE A 13 4.50 -10.85 -9.71
N VAL A 14 5.38 -10.99 -8.72
CA VAL A 14 5.32 -10.23 -7.47
C VAL A 14 5.72 -8.76 -7.71
N TYR A 15 6.69 -8.49 -8.59
CA TYR A 15 7.20 -7.14 -8.83
C TYR A 15 6.34 -6.30 -9.79
N ALA A 16 5.78 -6.91 -10.85
CA ALA A 16 4.77 -6.23 -11.67
C ALA A 16 3.53 -5.88 -10.84
N ASN A 17 3.23 -6.70 -9.83
CA ASN A 17 2.18 -6.46 -8.86
C ASN A 17 2.56 -5.37 -7.83
N LEU A 18 3.82 -5.28 -7.37
CA LEU A 18 4.27 -4.28 -6.41
C LEU A 18 4.18 -2.84 -6.94
N GLU A 19 4.70 -2.58 -8.15
CA GLU A 19 4.63 -1.23 -8.74
C GLU A 19 3.19 -0.83 -9.11
N LYS A 20 2.33 -1.81 -9.41
CA LYS A 20 0.90 -1.59 -9.59
C LYS A 20 0.22 -1.26 -8.26
N LYS A 21 0.57 -1.98 -7.19
CA LYS A 21 0.07 -1.75 -5.83
C LYS A 21 0.49 -0.39 -5.29
N LYS A 22 1.76 0.01 -5.44
CA LYS A 22 2.24 1.36 -5.10
C LYS A 22 1.47 2.46 -5.82
N ARG A 23 1.23 2.30 -7.13
CA ARG A 23 0.41 3.24 -7.91
C ARG A 23 -1.03 3.32 -7.42
N LEU A 24 -1.62 2.19 -7.05
CA LEU A 24 -2.96 2.15 -6.47
C LEU A 24 -3.01 2.88 -5.13
N VAL A 25 -2.12 2.56 -4.19
CA VAL A 25 -2.05 3.20 -2.88
C VAL A 25 -1.87 4.70 -3.02
N ARG A 26 -0.98 5.15 -3.92
CA ARG A 26 -0.79 6.58 -4.21
C ARG A 26 -2.06 7.22 -4.76
N GLY A 27 -2.74 6.61 -5.73
CA GLY A 27 -3.98 7.13 -6.30
C GLY A 27 -5.08 7.30 -5.25
N VAL A 28 -5.29 6.28 -4.41
CA VAL A 28 -6.28 6.34 -3.32
C VAL A 28 -5.91 7.40 -2.27
N THR A 29 -4.62 7.57 -1.98
CA THR A 29 -4.10 8.63 -1.09
C THR A 29 -4.42 10.02 -1.63
N GLU A 30 -4.15 10.26 -2.92
CA GLU A 30 -4.45 11.54 -3.59
C GLU A 30 -5.95 11.85 -3.62
N ASP A 31 -6.80 10.86 -3.89
CA ASP A 31 -8.25 11.02 -3.94
C ASP A 31 -8.83 11.29 -2.54
N ARG A 32 -8.32 10.61 -1.51
CA ARG A 32 -8.64 10.91 -0.11
C ARG A 32 -8.28 12.36 0.25
N ASP A 33 -7.09 12.81 -0.12
CA ASP A 33 -6.63 14.17 0.19
C ASP A 33 -7.49 15.24 -0.48
N ARG A 34 -7.90 14.99 -1.74
CA ARG A 34 -8.88 15.83 -2.43
C ARG A 34 -10.22 15.87 -1.69
N LEU A 35 -10.73 14.71 -1.25
CA LEU A 35 -11.97 14.64 -0.48
C LEU A 35 -11.89 15.44 0.83
N ILE A 36 -10.76 15.40 1.53
CA ILE A 36 -10.53 16.19 2.75
C ILE A 36 -10.60 17.70 2.44
N ILE A 37 -9.99 18.14 1.33
CA ILE A 37 -10.01 19.54 0.90
C ILE A 37 -11.43 19.97 0.53
N GLU A 38 -12.14 19.18 -0.27
CA GLU A 38 -13.53 19.45 -0.65
C GLU A 38 -14.46 19.50 0.56
N LEU A 39 -14.31 18.57 1.50
CA LEU A 39 -15.12 18.55 2.72
C LEU A 39 -14.93 19.82 3.56
N LYS A 40 -13.70 20.36 3.62
CA LYS A 40 -13.45 21.66 4.27
C LYS A 40 -14.17 22.78 3.54
N ASN A 41 -14.06 22.84 2.21
CA ASN A 41 -14.68 23.88 1.39
C ASN A 41 -16.22 23.89 1.47
N TYR A 42 -16.84 22.72 1.55
CA TYR A 42 -18.30 22.57 1.58
C TYR A 42 -18.89 22.33 2.98
N SER A 43 -18.07 22.39 4.02
CA SER A 43 -18.48 22.12 5.41
C SER A 43 -19.68 22.94 5.90
N ASN A 44 -19.86 24.16 5.37
CA ASN A 44 -21.00 25.03 5.72
C ASN A 44 -22.27 24.72 4.91
N ALA A 45 -22.17 23.97 3.81
CA ALA A 45 -23.28 23.63 2.92
C ALA A 45 -23.80 22.20 3.14
N LEU A 46 -22.96 21.32 3.70
CA LEU A 46 -23.32 19.92 3.96
C LEU A 46 -24.00 19.77 5.32
N SER A 47 -24.91 18.80 5.41
CA SER A 47 -25.53 18.47 6.69
C SER A 47 -24.51 17.85 7.65
N PRO A 48 -24.66 18.06 8.98
CA PRO A 48 -23.78 17.44 9.98
C PRO A 48 -23.72 15.92 9.85
N PHE A 49 -24.84 15.28 9.49
CA PHE A 49 -24.91 13.84 9.24
C PHE A 49 -23.99 13.43 8.09
N LEU A 50 -24.06 14.11 6.94
CA LEU A 50 -23.24 13.80 5.78
C LEU A 50 -21.75 14.07 6.05
N ILE A 51 -21.44 15.14 6.78
CA ILE A 51 -20.06 15.40 7.22
C ILE A 51 -19.51 14.24 8.06
N ASN A 52 -20.30 13.71 8.99
CA ASN A 52 -19.87 12.60 9.83
C ASN A 52 -19.67 11.31 9.04
N VAL A 53 -20.56 11.00 8.09
CA VAL A 53 -20.39 9.84 7.19
C VAL A 53 -19.10 9.97 6.37
N LEU A 54 -18.86 11.14 5.78
CA LEU A 54 -17.65 11.38 4.97
C LEU A 54 -16.38 11.30 5.82
N LYS A 55 -16.39 11.82 7.05
CA LYS A 55 -15.26 11.69 7.98
C LYS A 55 -14.99 10.23 8.34
N SER A 56 -16.03 9.46 8.67
CA SER A 56 -15.88 8.03 8.97
C SER A 56 -15.27 7.25 7.80
N ASN A 57 -15.66 7.59 6.56
CA ASN A 57 -15.08 6.95 5.37
C ASN A 57 -13.61 7.35 5.16
N ILE A 58 -13.27 8.62 5.39
CA ILE A 58 -11.87 9.10 5.35
C ILE A 58 -11.02 8.37 6.40
N ASP A 59 -11.55 8.19 7.61
CA ASP A 59 -10.86 7.47 8.68
C ASP A 59 -10.62 5.99 8.31
N GLN A 60 -11.62 5.33 7.71
CA GLN A 60 -11.46 3.96 7.20
C GLN A 60 -10.39 3.88 6.11
N TRP A 61 -10.38 4.80 5.15
CA TRP A 61 -9.36 4.84 4.10
C TRP A 61 -7.96 5.10 4.66
N ASN A 62 -7.82 5.89 5.73
CA ASN A 62 -6.52 6.09 6.37
C ASN A 62 -5.94 4.78 6.93
N ILE A 63 -6.80 3.93 7.52
CA ILE A 63 -6.40 2.61 8.02
C ILE A 63 -5.97 1.72 6.86
N GLU A 64 -6.78 1.62 5.80
CA GLU A 64 -6.48 0.76 4.66
C GLU A 64 -5.21 1.18 3.90
N ILE A 65 -5.02 2.49 3.69
CA ILE A 65 -3.79 3.03 3.08
C ILE A 65 -2.57 2.67 3.93
N TYR A 66 -2.67 2.81 5.25
CA TYR A 66 -1.59 2.46 6.17
C TYR A 66 -1.24 0.98 6.09
N ASP A 67 -2.23 0.09 6.14
CA ASP A 67 -2.02 -1.35 6.04
C ASP A 67 -1.38 -1.75 4.70
N TRP A 68 -1.83 -1.15 3.59
CA TRP A 68 -1.23 -1.40 2.29
C TRP A 68 0.20 -0.88 2.18
N GLN A 69 0.51 0.25 2.82
CA GLN A 69 1.86 0.81 2.87
C GLN A 69 2.78 -0.08 3.71
N GLU A 70 2.32 -0.58 4.85
CA GLU A 70 3.00 -1.60 5.67
C GLU A 70 3.32 -2.86 4.87
N GLU A 71 2.35 -3.38 4.11
CA GLU A 71 2.56 -4.54 3.24
C GLU A 71 3.58 -4.26 2.13
N ILE A 72 3.57 -3.06 1.54
CA ILE A 72 4.59 -2.64 0.56
C ILE A 72 5.97 -2.64 1.21
N ASN A 73 6.11 -2.02 2.40
CA ASN A 73 7.38 -1.91 3.11
C ASN A 73 7.94 -3.30 3.44
N LYS A 74 7.13 -4.23 3.93
CA LYS A 74 7.53 -5.62 4.22
C LYS A 74 8.08 -6.33 2.98
N ILE A 75 7.45 -6.14 1.82
CA ILE A 75 7.94 -6.72 0.55
C ILE A 75 9.29 -6.10 0.14
N GLU A 76 9.48 -4.80 0.35
CA GLU A 76 10.73 -4.11 0.05
C GLU A 76 11.87 -4.46 1.01
N GLU A 77 11.57 -4.68 2.29
CA GLU A 77 12.52 -5.15 3.29
C GLU A 77 13.01 -6.56 2.99
N VAL A 78 12.11 -7.49 2.64
CA VAL A 78 12.50 -8.85 2.22
C VAL A 78 13.43 -8.81 1.00
N ARG A 79 13.18 -7.89 0.05
CA ARG A 79 14.07 -7.67 -1.10
C ARG A 79 15.45 -7.15 -0.67
N SER A 80 15.50 -6.20 0.25
CA SER A 80 16.75 -5.59 0.70
C SER A 80 17.57 -6.56 1.57
N GLY A 81 16.92 -7.35 2.42
CA GLY A 81 17.55 -8.39 3.24
C GLY A 81 18.04 -9.59 2.43
N SER A 82 17.30 -10.02 1.40
CA SER A 82 17.76 -11.09 0.49
C SER A 82 18.98 -10.70 -0.34
N ASN A 83 19.17 -9.42 -0.63
CA ASN A 83 20.38 -8.92 -1.30
C ASN A 83 21.57 -8.79 -0.35
N HIS A 84 21.34 -8.68 0.97
CA HIS A 84 22.42 -8.58 1.97
C HIS A 84 23.04 -9.95 2.31
N SER A 85 22.29 -11.05 2.15
CA SER A 85 22.78 -12.42 2.37
C SER A 85 23.68 -12.97 1.26
N LEU A 86 23.91 -12.22 0.16
CA LEU A 86 24.70 -12.67 -0.99
C LEU A 86 26.12 -12.07 -1.03
N PHE A 87 26.50 -11.27 -0.03
CA PHE A 87 27.80 -10.59 0.03
C PHE A 87 28.48 -10.74 1.41
N VAL A 88 28.27 -11.86 2.08
CA VAL A 88 29.13 -12.27 3.20
C VAL A 88 29.49 -13.72 2.98
N ASP A 89 30.61 -13.92 2.30
CA ASP A 89 31.58 -15.01 2.48
C ASP A 89 32.54 -14.95 1.29
N ASP A 90 33.60 -14.16 1.44
CA ASP A 90 34.94 -14.41 0.87
C ASP A 90 35.89 -13.32 1.40
N GLU A 91 36.35 -13.50 2.63
CA GLU A 91 37.76 -13.30 3.07
C GLU A 91 38.01 -13.89 4.45
#